data_AF-A0A1V5K711-F1
#
_entry.id   AF-A0A1V5K711-F1
#
_cell.length_a   1.000
_cell.length_b   1.000
_cell.length_c   1.000
_cell.angle_alpha   90.00
_cell.angle_beta   90.00
_cell.angle_gamma   90.00
#
_symmetry.space_group_name_H-M   'P 1'
#
loop_
_entity.id
_entity.type
_entity.pdbx_description
1 polymer ?
#
loop_
_entity_poly.entity_id
_entity_poly.type
_entity_poly.pdbx_seq_one_letter_code
_entity_poly.pdbx_strand_id
1 'polypeptide(L)' 'MKLVGFDASPDQVKLLKAGVIHALIVQNPFQMGYQGVRAAVTLIKGGQVEKRIDTGVTIVTLENVDTPEVQKLLNPVEQN' A
#
# COMPACT_ATOMS: atom_id res chain seq x y z
N MET A 1 19.53 4.31 17.16
CA MET A 1 18.51 5.08 16.41
C MET A 1 17.58 4.09 15.71
N LYS A 2 16.27 4.36 15.70
CA LYS A 2 15.28 3.58 14.93
C LYS A 2 14.77 4.46 13.80
N LEU A 3 14.69 3.93 12.58
CA LEU A 3 14.28 4.65 11.38
C LEU A 3 12.98 4.06 10.84
N VAL A 4 11.98 4.93 10.66
CA VAL A 4 10.70 4.58 10.05
C VAL A 4 10.58 5.37 8.75
N GLY A 5 10.34 4.67 7.65
CA GLY A 5 10.10 5.24 6.33
C GLY A 5 8.62 5.26 5.96
N PHE A 6 8.29 5.97 4.89
CA PHE A 6 6.97 5.98 4.28
C PHE A 6 7.09 5.46 2.84
N ASP A 7 6.02 4.83 2.36
CA ASP A 7 5.99 4.05 1.12
C ASP A 7 7.01 2.88 1.12
N ALA A 8 7.17 2.21 -0.01
CA ALA A 8 8.04 1.05 -0.13
C ALA A 8 8.62 0.89 -1.55
N SER A 9 9.53 1.79 -1.93
CA SER A 9 10.36 1.60 -3.11
C SER A 9 11.25 0.35 -2.96
N PRO A 10 11.72 -0.26 -4.07
CA PRO A 10 12.59 -1.43 -4.00
C PRO A 10 13.84 -1.22 -3.13
N ASP A 11 14.42 -0.02 -3.14
CA ASP A 11 15.59 0.30 -2.33
C ASP A 11 15.24 0.48 -0.84
N GLN A 12 14.07 1.04 -0.51
CA GLN A 12 13.59 1.06 0.87
C GLN A 12 13.36 -0.34 1.42
N VAL A 13 12.80 -1.25 0.61
CA VAL A 13 12.61 -2.67 1.00
C VAL A 13 13.96 -3.36 1.22
N LYS A 14 14.96 -3.11 0.37
CA LYS A 14 16.33 -3.61 0.59
C LYS A 14 16.93 -3.08 1.90
N LEU A 15 16.77 -1.79 2.18
CA LEU A 15 17.26 -1.17 3.42
C LEU A 15 16.53 -1.68 4.67
N LEU A 16 15.24 -2.02 4.56
CA LEU A 16 14.48 -2.71 5.61
C LEU A 16 15.07 -4.10 5.86
N LYS A 17 15.31 -4.89 4.80
CA LYS A 17 15.92 -6.22 4.90
C LYS A 17 17.37 -6.19 5.42
N ALA A 18 18.10 -5.11 5.16
CA ALA A 18 19.43 -4.87 5.71
C ALA A 18 19.43 -4.34 7.16
N GLY A 19 18.25 -4.10 7.76
CA GLY A 19 18.12 -3.60 9.13
C GLY A 19 18.44 -2.11 9.32
N VAL A 20 18.63 -1.35 8.22
CA VAL A 20 18.87 0.09 8.26
C VAL A 20 17.56 0.84 8.53
N ILE A 21 16.50 0.48 7.80
CA ILE A 21 15.12 0.89 8.08
C ILE A 21 14.50 -0.19 8.98
N HIS A 22 13.70 0.22 9.96
CA HIS A 22 13.08 -0.68 10.93
C HIS A 22 11.59 -0.92 10.67
N ALA A 23 10.93 0.05 10.04
CA ALA A 23 9.56 -0.10 9.57
C ALA A 23 9.31 0.82 8.37
N LEU A 24 8.39 0.42 7.50
CA LEU A 24 7.84 1.22 6.42
C LEU A 24 6.32 1.35 6.63
N ILE A 25 5.80 2.57 6.49
CA ILE A 25 4.36 2.83 6.48
C ILE A 25 3.90 2.79 5.03
N VAL A 26 3.26 1.68 4.64
CA VAL A 26 2.94 1.37 3.25
C VAL A 26 1.46 1.60 2.97
N GLN A 27 1.17 2.33 1.90
CA GLN A 27 -0.18 2.61 1.42
C GLN A 27 -0.70 1.50 0.48
N ASN A 28 -1.96 1.58 0.05
CA ASN A 28 -2.55 0.66 -0.93
C ASN A 28 -2.90 1.37 -2.26
N PRO A 29 -1.91 1.64 -3.13
CA PRO A 29 -2.12 2.39 -4.38
C PRO A 29 -3.04 1.67 -5.36
N PHE A 30 -3.05 0.32 -5.37
CA PHE A 30 -4.00 -0.44 -6.18
C PHE A 30 -5.44 -0.14 -5.78
N GLN A 31 -5.74 -0.18 -4.47
CA GLN A 31 -7.07 0.12 -3.97
C GLN A 31 -7.46 1.59 -4.19
N MET A 32 -6.51 2.52 -4.08
CA MET A 32 -6.74 3.93 -4.42
C MET A 32 -7.20 4.08 -5.88
N GLY A 33 -6.48 3.44 -6.82
CA GLY A 33 -6.86 3.45 -8.24
C GLY A 33 -8.22 2.80 -8.48
N TYR A 34 -8.44 1.61 -7.93
CA TYR A 34 -9.67 0.85 -8.09
C TYR A 34 -10.90 1.61 -7.55
N GLN A 35 -10.83 2.07 -6.29
CA GLN A 35 -11.95 2.81 -5.68
C GLN A 35 -12.16 4.16 -6.36
N GLY A 36 -11.09 4.83 -6.82
CA GLY A 36 -11.22 6.08 -7.57
C GLY A 36 -12.04 5.92 -8.86
N VAL A 37 -11.68 4.93 -9.69
CA VAL A 37 -12.42 4.65 -10.94
C VAL A 37 -13.84 4.17 -10.63
N ARG A 38 -14.02 3.27 -9.66
CA ARG A 38 -15.34 2.79 -9.24
C ARG A 38 -16.24 3.94 -8.77
N ALA A 39 -15.72 4.84 -7.95
CA ALA A 39 -16.46 6.00 -7.44
C ALA A 39 -16.88 6.94 -8.58
N ALA A 40 -15.99 7.21 -9.54
CA ALA A 40 -16.31 8.01 -10.71
C ALA A 40 -17.45 7.38 -11.54
N VAL A 41 -17.40 6.08 -11.79
CA VAL A 41 -18.48 5.36 -12.51
C VAL A 41 -19.80 5.41 -11.75
N THR A 42 -19.79 5.23 -10.43
CA THR A 42 -21.00 5.34 -9.60
C THR A 42 -21.65 6.72 -9.72
N LEU A 43 -20.85 7.79 -9.64
CA LEU A 43 -21.34 9.16 -9.74
C LEU A 43 -21.93 9.46 -11.13
N ILE A 44 -21.30 8.99 -12.21
CA ILE A 44 -21.81 9.15 -13.59
C ILE A 44 -23.18 8.46 -13.75
N LYS A 45 -23.43 7.36 -13.04
CA LYS A 45 -24.71 6.63 -13.03
C LYS A 45 -25.76 7.22 -12.09
N GLY A 46 -25.50 8.38 -11.47
CA GLY A 46 -26.41 9.04 -10.54
C GLY A 46 -26.41 8.45 -9.13
N GLY A 47 -25.45 7.57 -8.81
CA GLY A 47 -25.27 7.05 -7.46
C GLY A 47 -24.58 8.04 -6.53
N GLN A 48 -24.41 7.65 -5.27
CA GLN A 48 -23.68 8.41 -4.25
C GLN A 48 -22.44 7.63 -3.80
N VAL A 49 -21.43 8.35 -3.35
CA VAL A 49 -20.19 7.80 -2.79
C VAL A 49 -19.85 8.52 -1.50
N GLU A 50 -19.07 7.87 -0.64
CA GLU A 50 -18.51 8.52 0.54
C GLU A 50 -17.56 9.65 0.12
N LYS A 51 -17.56 10.74 0.89
CA LYS A 51 -16.65 11.88 0.64
C LYS A 51 -15.18 11.52 0.88
N ARG A 52 -14.92 10.52 1.73
CA ARG A 52 -13.58 10.04 2.07
C ARG A 52 -13.60 8.52 2.14
N ILE A 53 -12.84 7.87 1.28
CA ILE A 53 -12.67 6.42 1.24
C ILE A 53 -11.30 6.12 1.83
N ASP A 54 -11.25 5.37 2.94
CA ASP A 54 -10.00 4.90 3.52
C ASP A 54 -9.54 3.65 2.77
N THR A 55 -8.34 3.70 2.16
CA THR A 55 -7.77 2.59 1.40
C THR A 55 -6.86 1.70 2.24
N GLY A 56 -6.71 2.02 3.53
CA GLY A 56 -5.88 1.30 4.46
C GLY A 56 -4.40 1.67 4.38
N VAL A 57 -3.70 1.30 5.45
CA VAL A 57 -2.26 1.45 5.65
C VAL A 57 -1.74 0.20 6.34
N THR A 58 -0.55 -0.24 5.96
CA THR A 58 0.12 -1.41 6.55
C THR A 58 1.49 -1.00 7.08
N ILE A 59 1.79 -1.39 8.32
CA ILE A 59 3.14 -1.28 8.88
C ILE A 59 3.92 -2.50 8.42
N VAL A 60 4.94 -2.27 7.60
CA VAL A 60 5.83 -3.32 7.09
C VAL A 60 7.12 -3.31 7.89
N THR A 61 7.46 -4.45 8.47
CA THR A 61 8.65 -4.69 9.29
C THR A 61 9.44 -5.87 8.73
N LEU A 62 10.62 -6.14 9.28
CA LEU A 62 11.40 -7.32 8.89
C LEU A 62 10.62 -8.63 9.14
N GLU A 63 9.74 -8.67 10.15
CA GLU A 63 8.98 -9.88 10.49
C GLU A 63 7.90 -10.22 9.46
N ASN A 64 7.35 -9.22 8.75
CA ASN A 64 6.22 -9.41 7.86
C ASN A 64 6.48 -9.06 6.38
N VAL A 65 7.67 -8.55 6.04
CA VAL A 65 7.97 -8.07 4.67
C VAL A 65 7.75 -9.15 3.61
N ASP A 66 7.94 -10.42 3.96
CA ASP A 66 7.81 -11.55 3.03
C ASP A 66 6.46 -12.29 3.13
N THR A 67 5.48 -11.79 3.90
CA THR A 67 4.15 -12.43 3.92
C THR A 67 3.41 -12.18 2.61
N PRO A 68 2.51 -13.09 2.18
CA PRO A 68 1.74 -12.92 0.96
C PRO A 68 0.93 -11.61 0.91
N GLU A 69 0.43 -11.15 2.06
CA GLU A 69 -0.36 -9.93 2.18
C GLU A 69 0.49 -8.68 1.93
N VAL A 70 1.71 -8.62 2.49
CA VAL A 70 2.62 -7.50 2.25
C VAL A 70 3.14 -7.53 0.82
N GLN A 71 3.45 -8.71 0.29
CA GLN A 71 3.90 -8.84 -1.11
C GLN A 71 2.86 -8.36 -2.12
N LYS A 72 1.55 -8.49 -1.84
CA LYS A 72 0.48 -7.89 -2.65
C LYS A 72 0.52 -6.36 -2.68
N LEU A 73 0.94 -5.73 -1.57
CA LEU A 73 1.07 -4.28 -1.49
C LEU A 73 2.34 -3.78 -2.18
N LEU A 74 3.44 -4.54 -2.07
CA LEU A 74 4.73 -4.19 -2.68
C LEU A 74 4.75 -4.43 -4.20
N ASN A 75 4.07 -5.48 -4.68
CA ASN A 75 4.08 -5.92 -6.08
C ASN A 75 2.65 -6.14 -6.62
N PRO A 76 1.83 -5.09 -6.78
CA PRO A 76 0.39 -5.23 -7.03
C PRO A 76 0.01 -5.70 -8.45
N VAL A 77 0.93 -5.68 -9.42
CA VAL A 77 0.63 -5.99 -10.85
C VAL A 77 1.16 -7.36 -11.28
N GLU A 78 2.14 -7.92 -10.57
CA GLU A 78 2.84 -9.16 -10.94
C GLU A 78 2.11 -10.44 -10.48
N GLN A 79 0.91 -10.34 -9.94
CA GLN A 79 0.18 -11.47 -9.34
C GLN A 79 -0.81 -12.19 -10.30
N ASN A 80 -0.59 -12.08 -11.61
CA ASN A 80 -1.41 -12.75 -12.64
C ASN A 80 -0.62 -13.84 -13.36
#